data_AF-A0A0T9YWB3-F1
#
_entry.id   AF-A0A0T9YWB3-F1
#
_cell.length_a   1.000
_cell.length_b   1.000
_cell.length_c   1.000
_cell.angle_alpha   90.00
_cell.angle_beta   90.00
_cell.angle_gamma   90.00
#
_symmetry.space_group_name_H-M   'P 1'
#
loop_
_entity.id
_entity.type
_entity.pdbx_description
1 polymer ?
#
loop_
_entity_poly.entity_id
_entity_poly.type
_entity_poly.pdbx_seq_one_letter_code
_entity_poly.pdbx_strand_id
1 'polypeptide(L)'
;MSNGAIMSYTLACNTSIFAAIGVVSGTQLDPCQSPRPVSVIHIHGTADPLVRYHGGPGAGFARIDGPPVPDLNAFWREVNRCGALDTTTEGPVTTSGATCADNRRVVLLTVDDAGHRWPSFATQTLWRFFAAHFR
;
A
#
# COMPACT_ATOMS: atom_id res chain seq x y z
N MET A 1 -1.49 10.16 -1.32
CA MET A 1 -0.17 9.98 -1.97
C MET A 1 0.92 10.56 -1.06
N SER A 2 2.17 10.08 -1.16
CA SER A 2 3.33 10.68 -0.51
C SER A 2 3.12 10.81 1.00
N ASN A 3 3.34 11.97 1.59
CA ASN A 3 3.05 12.24 3.01
C ASN A 3 1.63 11.88 3.43
N GLY A 4 0.62 12.09 2.56
CA GLY A 4 -0.75 11.66 2.86
C GLY A 4 -0.91 10.14 2.91
N ALA A 5 -0.11 9.41 2.13
CA ALA A 5 -0.09 7.95 2.16
C ALA A 5 0.68 7.42 3.40
N ILE A 6 1.75 8.09 3.81
CA ILE A 6 2.43 7.82 5.09
C ILE A 6 1.46 8.05 6.25
N MET A 7 0.73 9.17 6.25
CA MET A 7 -0.33 9.45 7.23
C MET A 7 -1.41 8.36 7.25
N SER A 8 -1.83 7.84 6.09
CA SER A 8 -2.80 6.74 6.04
C SER A 8 -2.29 5.48 6.75
N TYR A 9 -1.02 5.11 6.57
CA TYR A 9 -0.43 4.00 7.32
C TYR A 9 -0.32 4.31 8.81
N THR A 10 0.13 5.50 9.19
CA THR A 10 0.16 5.94 10.61
C THR A 10 -1.22 5.81 11.26
N LEU A 11 -2.28 6.23 10.57
CA LEU A 11 -3.64 6.12 11.08
C LEU A 11 -4.13 4.66 11.15
N ALA A 12 -3.76 3.80 10.20
CA ALA A 12 -4.07 2.37 10.25
C ALA A 12 -3.37 1.67 11.42
N CYS A 13 -2.15 2.08 11.77
CA CYS A 13 -1.41 1.54 12.91
C CYS A 13 -2.01 1.96 14.26
N ASN A 14 -2.48 3.21 14.36
CA ASN A 14 -2.85 3.81 15.65
C ASN A 14 -4.35 3.91 15.89
N THR A 15 -5.19 3.51 14.93
CA THR A 15 -6.64 3.59 15.06
C THR A 15 -7.33 2.34 14.54
N SER A 16 -8.63 2.24 14.80
CA SER A 16 -9.47 1.14 14.34
C SER A 16 -10.73 1.65 13.65
N ILE A 17 -10.73 2.88 13.14
CA ILE A 17 -11.95 3.53 12.63
C ILE A 17 -12.16 3.30 11.13
N PHE A 18 -11.10 3.01 10.39
CA PHE A 18 -11.16 2.84 8.93
C PHE A 18 -11.56 1.42 8.53
N ALA A 19 -12.45 1.30 7.55
CA ALA A 19 -12.76 0.03 6.89
C ALA A 19 -11.63 -0.42 5.95
N ALA A 20 -11.00 0.56 5.29
CA ALA A 20 -9.95 0.38 4.31
C ALA A 20 -9.05 1.62 4.24
N ILE A 21 -7.80 1.44 3.82
CA ILE A 21 -6.87 2.53 3.48
C ILE A 21 -6.36 2.38 2.05
N GLY A 22 -6.06 3.53 1.43
CA GLY A 22 -5.48 3.61 0.09
C GLY A 22 -4.19 4.41 0.10
N VAL A 23 -3.12 3.80 -0.41
CA VAL A 23 -1.76 4.30 -0.33
C VAL A 23 -1.20 4.43 -1.74
N VAL A 24 -0.64 5.59 -2.06
CA VAL A 24 -0.01 5.84 -3.37
C VAL A 24 1.35 6.48 -3.13
N SER A 25 2.44 5.89 -3.65
CA SER A 25 3.80 6.42 -3.50
C SER A 25 4.13 6.86 -2.06
N GLY A 26 3.94 5.95 -1.11
CA GLY A 26 4.19 6.18 0.32
C GLY A 26 4.65 4.89 1.00
N THR A 27 5.04 4.97 2.26
CA THR A 27 5.50 3.85 3.08
C THR A 27 5.02 3.98 4.52
N GLN A 28 5.22 2.96 5.32
CA GLN A 28 4.95 2.97 6.76
C GLN A 28 6.24 3.31 7.50
N LEU A 29 6.23 4.41 8.23
CA LEU A 29 7.35 4.82 9.11
C LEU A 29 7.06 4.51 10.58
N ASP A 30 5.79 4.28 10.92
CA ASP A 30 5.38 3.83 12.24
C ASP A 30 5.74 2.35 12.41
N PRO A 31 6.38 1.93 13.52
CA PRO A 31 6.69 0.52 13.77
C PRO A 31 5.43 -0.36 13.89
N CYS A 32 4.25 0.25 14.06
CA CYS A 32 2.95 -0.41 14.03
C CYS A 32 2.87 -1.56 15.04
N GLN A 33 3.22 -1.26 16.30
CA GLN A 33 3.45 -2.29 17.33
C GLN A 33 2.22 -3.15 17.65
N SER A 34 1.01 -2.63 17.44
CA SER A 34 -0.25 -3.33 17.71
C SER A 34 -1.25 -3.12 16.56
N PRO A 35 -0.93 -3.63 15.36
CA PRO A 35 -1.71 -3.35 14.16
C PRO A 35 -3.07 -4.06 14.26
N ARG A 36 -4.13 -3.38 13.82
CA ARG A 36 -5.45 -4.01 13.68
C ARG A 36 -5.72 -4.36 12.21
N PRO A 37 -6.41 -5.49 11.94
CA PRO A 37 -6.79 -5.85 10.57
C PRO A 37 -7.61 -4.73 9.88
N VAL A 38 -7.19 -4.36 8.68
CA VAL A 38 -7.83 -3.36 7.81
C VAL A 38 -7.50 -3.68 6.36
N SER A 39 -8.45 -3.45 5.46
CA SER A 39 -8.19 -3.63 4.02
C SER A 39 -7.18 -2.59 3.52
N VAL A 40 -6.20 -3.02 2.74
CA VAL A 40 -5.13 -2.14 2.23
C VAL A 40 -5.02 -2.27 0.72
N ILE A 41 -5.01 -1.14 0.02
CA ILE A 41 -4.55 -1.06 -1.36
C ILE A 41 -3.37 -0.10 -1.46
N HIS A 42 -2.26 -0.58 -2.03
CA HIS A 42 -1.04 0.19 -2.21
C HIS A 42 -0.68 0.23 -3.70
N ILE A 43 -0.53 1.43 -4.26
CA ILE A 43 -0.04 1.66 -5.62
C ILE A 43 1.34 2.31 -5.54
N HIS A 44 2.35 1.75 -6.20
CA HIS A 44 3.71 2.27 -6.12
C HIS A 44 4.48 2.05 -7.42
N GLY A 45 5.25 3.06 -7.84
CA GLY A 45 6.15 2.95 -8.97
C GLY A 45 7.52 2.38 -8.58
N THR A 46 8.10 1.51 -9.40
CA THR A 46 9.42 0.88 -9.11
C THR A 46 10.58 1.87 -9.16
N ALA A 47 10.42 2.96 -9.92
CA ALA A 47 11.41 4.02 -10.10
C ALA A 47 11.15 5.26 -9.21
N ASP A 48 10.34 5.15 -8.15
CA ASP A 48 10.07 6.25 -7.21
C ASP A 48 11.36 6.67 -6.47
N PRO A 49 11.91 7.87 -6.73
CA PRO A 49 13.16 8.27 -6.13
C PRO A 49 12.99 8.82 -4.71
N LEU A 50 11.77 9.21 -4.31
CA LEU A 50 11.49 9.89 -3.03
C LEU A 50 11.08 8.91 -1.95
N VAL A 51 10.28 7.90 -2.31
CA VAL A 51 9.94 6.77 -1.43
C VAL A 51 10.28 5.51 -2.21
N ARG A 52 11.44 4.93 -1.93
CA ARG A 52 11.99 3.86 -2.78
C ARG A 52 11.16 2.59 -2.67
N TYR A 53 10.79 2.03 -3.81
CA TYR A 53 10.05 0.77 -3.88
C TYR A 53 10.77 -0.39 -3.17
N HIS A 54 12.09 -0.46 -3.33
CA HIS A 54 12.96 -1.46 -2.70
C HIS A 54 13.45 -1.06 -1.30
N GLY A 55 12.87 -0.02 -0.70
CA GLY A 55 13.23 0.49 0.61
C GLY A 55 14.53 1.30 0.63
N GLY A 56 14.94 1.68 1.84
CA GLY A 56 16.12 2.51 2.08
C GLY A 56 15.84 4.01 1.90
N PRO A 57 16.84 4.87 2.20
CA PRO A 57 16.67 6.31 2.19
C PRO A 57 16.35 6.86 0.80
N GLY A 58 15.20 7.52 0.68
CA GLY A 58 14.81 8.26 -0.51
C GLY A 58 15.65 9.52 -0.78
N ALA A 59 15.49 10.07 -1.97
CA ALA A 59 16.03 11.37 -2.35
C ALA A 59 15.27 12.53 -1.69
N GLY A 60 15.85 13.72 -1.76
CA GLY A 60 15.29 14.94 -1.16
C GLY A 60 15.65 15.12 0.31
N PHE A 61 15.13 16.20 0.91
CA PHE A 61 15.50 16.62 2.26
C PHE A 61 15.00 15.66 3.35
N ALA A 62 13.79 15.12 3.19
CA ALA A 62 13.15 14.26 4.19
C ALA A 62 13.81 12.88 4.32
N ARG A 63 14.56 12.43 3.30
CA ARG A 63 15.23 11.11 3.24
C ARG A 63 14.35 9.98 3.78
N ILE A 64 13.12 9.89 3.27
CA ILE A 64 12.12 8.92 3.74
C ILE A 64 12.72 7.52 3.62
N ASP A 65 12.84 6.84 4.75
CA ASP A 65 13.47 5.53 4.87
C ASP A 65 12.47 4.56 5.46
N GLY A 66 11.89 3.73 4.59
CA GLY A 66 10.92 2.73 4.96
C GLY A 66 11.30 1.35 4.41
N PRO A 67 10.57 0.31 4.83
CA PRO A 67 10.79 -1.04 4.31
C PRO A 67 10.53 -1.12 2.80
N PRO A 68 11.05 -2.16 2.12
CA PRO A 68 10.62 -2.48 0.78
C PRO A 68 9.09 -2.61 0.70
N VAL A 69 8.49 -2.02 -0.33
CA VAL A 69 7.04 -2.00 -0.53
C VAL A 69 6.43 -3.42 -0.59
N PRO A 70 7.06 -4.43 -1.25
CA PRO A 70 6.59 -5.80 -1.19
C PRO A 70 6.53 -6.38 0.23
N ASP A 71 7.54 -6.08 1.05
CA ASP A 71 7.64 -6.58 2.44
C ASP A 71 6.59 -5.89 3.32
N LEU A 72 6.38 -4.58 3.13
CA LEU A 72 5.30 -3.85 3.80
C LEU A 72 3.93 -4.42 3.43
N ASN A 73 3.70 -4.75 2.15
CA ASN A 73 2.46 -5.40 1.75
C ASN A 73 2.33 -6.79 2.38
N ALA A 74 3.41 -7.56 2.46
CA ALA A 74 3.43 -8.87 3.12
C ALA A 74 3.08 -8.78 4.62
N PHE A 75 3.64 -7.79 5.33
CA PHE A 75 3.28 -7.49 6.72
C PHE A 75 1.77 -7.28 6.87
N TRP A 76 1.17 -6.43 6.03
CA TRP A 76 -0.28 -6.19 6.11
C TRP A 76 -1.12 -7.41 5.72
N ARG A 77 -0.61 -8.30 4.85
CA ARG A 77 -1.27 -9.59 4.58
C ARG A 77 -1.29 -10.49 5.82
N GLU A 78 -0.19 -10.54 6.58
CA GLU A 78 -0.11 -11.30 7.82
C GLU A 78 -1.06 -10.72 8.88
N VAL A 79 -1.03 -9.40 9.10
CA VAL A 79 -1.96 -8.69 10.00
C VAL A 79 -3.42 -9.03 9.67
N ASN A 80 -3.76 -9.10 8.39
CA ASN A 80 -5.12 -9.39 7.93
C ASN A 80 -5.47 -10.88 7.84
N ARG A 81 -4.52 -11.80 8.11
CA ARG A 81 -4.69 -13.25 7.95
C ARG A 81 -5.15 -13.62 6.54
N CYS A 82 -4.44 -13.11 5.54
CA CYS A 82 -4.75 -13.36 4.14
C CYS A 82 -4.42 -14.80 3.72
N GLY A 83 -5.18 -15.30 2.75
CA GLY A 83 -4.93 -16.59 2.10
C GLY A 83 -3.86 -16.51 1.01
N ALA A 84 -3.97 -17.39 0.03
CA ALA A 84 -3.04 -17.46 -1.10
C ALA A 84 -2.99 -16.14 -1.89
N LEU A 85 -1.79 -15.82 -2.37
CA LEU A 85 -1.54 -14.67 -3.21
C LEU A 85 -1.92 -14.99 -4.65
N ASP A 86 -2.63 -14.09 -5.30
CA ASP A 86 -2.85 -14.10 -6.75
C ASP A 86 -2.12 -12.90 -7.36
N THR A 87 -1.51 -13.10 -8.53
CA THR A 87 -0.71 -12.06 -9.20
C THR A 87 -1.02 -12.04 -10.68
N THR A 88 -1.36 -10.86 -11.18
CA THR A 88 -1.61 -10.60 -12.60
C THR A 88 -0.78 -9.41 -13.06
N THR A 89 -0.38 -9.43 -14.33
CA THR A 89 0.35 -8.32 -14.95
C THR A 89 -0.37 -7.88 -16.22
N GLU A 90 -0.70 -6.59 -16.28
CA GLU A 90 -1.35 -5.96 -17.43
C GLU A 90 -0.56 -4.71 -17.82
N GLY A 91 0.13 -4.79 -18.97
CA GLY A 91 1.06 -3.74 -19.38
C GLY A 91 2.13 -3.49 -18.30
N PRO A 92 2.36 -2.23 -17.87
CA PRO A 92 3.37 -1.92 -16.86
C PRO A 92 2.88 -2.18 -15.42
N VAL A 93 1.65 -2.67 -15.21
CA VAL A 93 1.08 -2.81 -13.87
C VAL A 93 1.03 -4.28 -13.47
N THR A 94 1.74 -4.64 -12.41
CA THR A 94 1.61 -5.93 -11.74
C THR A 94 0.74 -5.76 -10.49
N THR A 95 -0.40 -6.43 -10.45
CA THR A 95 -1.31 -6.46 -9.31
C THR A 95 -1.13 -7.77 -8.55
N SER A 96 -0.69 -7.68 -7.30
CA SER A 96 -0.58 -8.80 -6.37
C SER A 96 -1.63 -8.61 -5.27
N GLY A 97 -2.58 -9.53 -5.14
CA GLY A 97 -3.69 -9.39 -4.20
C GLY A 97 -4.02 -10.69 -3.47
N ALA A 98 -4.49 -10.58 -2.22
CA ALA A 98 -4.96 -11.71 -1.44
C ALA A 98 -6.27 -11.36 -0.72
N THR A 99 -7.20 -12.32 -0.69
CA THR A 99 -8.41 -12.25 0.13
C THR A 99 -8.08 -12.68 1.55
N CYS A 100 -8.67 -12.01 2.54
CA CYS A 100 -8.34 -12.18 3.94
C CYS A 100 -9.59 -12.39 4.80
N ALA A 101 -9.38 -12.67 6.09
CA ALA A 101 -10.49 -12.86 7.03
C ALA A 101 -11.44 -11.65 7.07
N ASP A 102 -12.72 -11.92 7.32
CA ASP A 102 -13.81 -10.95 7.38
C ASP A 102 -13.96 -10.10 6.10
N ASN A 103 -13.80 -10.75 4.92
CA ASN A 103 -13.92 -10.11 3.61
C ASN A 103 -12.96 -8.91 3.41
N ARG A 104 -11.84 -8.89 4.15
CA ARG A 104 -10.78 -7.91 3.94
C ARG A 104 -9.93 -8.28 2.73
N ARG A 105 -9.23 -7.30 2.19
CA ARG A 105 -8.32 -7.50 1.06
C ARG A 105 -7.06 -6.67 1.22
N VAL A 106 -5.94 -7.27 0.84
CA VAL A 106 -4.65 -6.59 0.77
C VAL A 106 -4.13 -6.70 -0.65
N VAL A 107 -3.86 -5.56 -1.29
CA VAL A 107 -3.50 -5.47 -2.71
C VAL A 107 -2.31 -4.53 -2.88
N LEU A 108 -1.35 -4.94 -3.71
CA LEU A 108 -0.24 -4.13 -4.19
C LEU A 108 -0.33 -4.03 -5.72
N LEU A 109 -0.38 -2.80 -6.24
CA LEU A 109 -0.20 -2.48 -7.65
C LEU A 109 1.18 -1.88 -7.84
N THR A 110 2.07 -2.64 -8.45
CA THR A 110 3.42 -2.22 -8.81
C THR A 110 3.41 -1.69 -10.23
N VAL A 111 3.87 -0.46 -10.43
CA VAL A 111 3.92 0.20 -11.74
C VAL A 111 5.37 0.27 -12.18
N ASP A 112 5.70 -0.48 -13.22
CA ASP A 112 7.06 -0.56 -13.74
C ASP A 112 7.52 0.78 -14.31
N ASP A 113 8.80 1.12 -14.07
CA ASP A 113 9.48 2.36 -14.42
C ASP A 113 8.75 3.67 -14.03
N ALA A 114 7.75 3.61 -13.16
CA ALA A 114 7.04 4.81 -12.70
C ALA A 114 7.75 5.46 -11.50
N GLY A 115 7.86 6.79 -11.54
CA GLY A 115 8.37 7.59 -10.43
C GLY A 115 7.34 7.94 -9.36
N HIS A 116 7.62 9.00 -8.59
CA HIS A 116 6.74 9.52 -7.54
C HIS A 116 5.52 10.26 -8.10
N ARG A 117 4.47 9.53 -8.47
CA ARG A 117 3.31 10.10 -9.18
C ARG A 117 2.00 9.39 -8.91
N TRP A 118 0.90 10.01 -9.33
CA TRP A 118 -0.45 9.48 -9.20
C TRP A 118 -0.80 8.90 -10.56
N PRO A 119 -0.84 7.56 -10.72
CA PRO A 119 -1.23 6.96 -11.99
C PRO A 119 -2.64 7.36 -12.39
N SER A 120 -2.93 7.48 -13.68
CA SER A 120 -4.25 7.87 -14.19
C SER A 120 -5.37 6.92 -13.74
N PHE A 121 -5.06 5.64 -13.58
CA PHE A 121 -6.01 4.62 -13.09
C PHE A 121 -6.22 4.65 -11.57
N ALA A 122 -5.33 5.28 -10.80
CA ALA A 122 -5.29 5.14 -9.35
C ALA A 122 -6.59 5.61 -8.69
N THR A 123 -7.15 6.74 -9.12
CA THR A 123 -8.40 7.27 -8.56
C THR A 123 -9.55 6.28 -8.70
N GLN A 124 -9.76 5.74 -9.91
CA GLN A 124 -10.85 4.81 -10.17
C GLN A 124 -10.66 3.48 -9.44
N THR A 125 -9.42 2.99 -9.38
CA THR A 125 -9.05 1.77 -8.65
C THR A 125 -9.29 1.90 -7.15
N LEU A 126 -8.86 3.01 -6.55
CA LEU A 126 -9.09 3.31 -5.13
C LEU A 126 -10.58 3.39 -4.80
N TRP A 127 -11.37 4.09 -5.63
CA TRP A 127 -12.82 4.18 -5.42
C TRP A 127 -13.50 2.82 -5.47
N ARG A 128 -13.16 1.96 -6.44
CA ARG A 128 -13.69 0.59 -6.51
C ARG A 128 -13.30 -0.23 -5.29
N PHE A 129 -12.06 -0.08 -4.82
CA PHE A 129 -11.59 -0.76 -3.62
C PHE A 129 -12.41 -0.32 -2.39
N PHE A 130 -12.57 0.97 -2.15
CA PHE A 130 -13.35 1.45 -1.00
C PHE A 130 -14.83 1.06 -1.09
N ALA A 131 -15.44 1.14 -2.27
CA ALA A 131 -16.83 0.73 -2.47
C ALA A 131 -17.07 -0.76 -2.14
N ALA A 132 -16.06 -1.62 -2.32
CA ALA A 132 -16.15 -3.04 -2.01
C ALA A 132 -15.81 -3.40 -0.55
N HIS A 133 -15.23 -2.46 0.22
CA HIS A 133 -14.71 -2.72 1.57
C HIS A 133 -15.18 -1.64 2.54
N PHE A 134 -16.50 -1.57 2.73
CA PHE A 134 -17.16 -0.68 3.70
C PHE A 134 -17.40 -1.41 5.03
N ARG A 135 -17.73 -0.63 6.06
CA ARG A 135 -18.22 -1.13 7.35
C ARG A 135 -19.73 -1.02 7.41
#